data_AF-A0A662VUE4-F1
#
_entry.id   AF-A0A662VUE4-F1
#
_cell.length_a   1.000
_cell.length_b   1.000
_cell.length_c   1.000
_cell.angle_alpha   90.00
_cell.angle_beta   90.00
_cell.angle_gamma   90.00
#
_symmetry.space_group_name_H-M   'P 1'
#
loop_
_entity.id
_entity.type
_entity.pdbx_description
1 polymer ?
#
loop_
_entity_poly.entity_id
_entity_poly.type
_entity_poly.pdbx_seq_one_letter_code
_entity_poly.pdbx_strand_id
1 'polypeptide(L)'
;MKTLKRRFGFYEWASKYPLIISLTFQFNPYKEFKKIKAISGYFEYYYKFSDPILLVPNVKPIRIDRETRRKEKIIDLDGYKKFVDEVFQLLNYRNKKPIFVPVSLKFGINDIKSLANHYLKKEYFNIWFDFEGSAITKTKIARIRAFFREFDENDRLEDIVVYTTNIKREIISNIKREKSPASDVLASLIGSNLIGTNREPQRPTGPPLSAEELERLKKHKARLFDPKSYYYYRIDVMKVQEPQILMKKEYNAIVNSILLDNEFISQNNHFLENMTVKDYVVEKEMIKEYKNGELLKDLFVKNLLKF
;
A
#
# COMPACT_ATOMS: atom_id res chain seq x y z
N MET A 1 -16.14 2.02 -27.63
CA MET A 1 -16.84 2.01 -26.32
C MET A 1 -16.94 0.62 -25.66
N LYS A 2 -17.39 -0.46 -26.33
CA LYS A 2 -17.54 -1.80 -25.70
C LYS A 2 -16.24 -2.40 -25.14
N THR A 3 -15.09 -2.11 -25.74
CA THR A 3 -13.76 -2.61 -25.31
C THR A 3 -13.23 -1.98 -24.01
N LEU A 4 -13.57 -0.71 -23.74
CA LEU A 4 -13.22 -0.01 -22.50
C LEU A 4 -14.06 -0.50 -21.33
N LYS A 5 -15.38 -0.62 -21.51
CA LYS A 5 -16.29 -1.10 -20.46
C LYS A 5 -15.94 -2.53 -20.00
N ARG A 6 -15.54 -3.41 -20.93
CA ARG A 6 -15.10 -4.78 -20.63
C ARG A 6 -13.76 -4.85 -19.89
N ARG A 7 -12.87 -3.85 -20.05
CA ARG A 7 -11.55 -3.83 -19.39
C ARG A 7 -11.56 -3.23 -17.98
N PHE A 8 -12.49 -2.31 -17.70
CA PHE A 8 -12.46 -1.53 -16.46
C PHE A 8 -13.61 -1.80 -15.48
N GLY A 9 -14.67 -2.53 -15.88
CA GLY A 9 -15.64 -3.11 -14.93
C GLY A 9 -16.39 -2.10 -14.06
N PHE A 10 -17.00 -1.07 -14.66
CA PHE A 10 -17.71 -0.02 -13.91
C PHE A 10 -19.15 -0.41 -13.56
N TYR A 11 -19.54 -0.20 -12.30
CA TYR A 11 -20.92 -0.32 -11.80
C TYR A 11 -21.40 1.01 -11.17
N GLU A 12 -22.62 1.44 -11.47
CA GLU A 12 -23.19 2.76 -11.07
C GLU A 12 -23.29 2.99 -9.55
N TRP A 13 -23.37 1.93 -8.74
CA TRP A 13 -23.52 2.05 -7.27
C TRP A 13 -22.28 2.63 -6.58
N ALA A 14 -21.12 2.62 -7.25
CA ALA A 14 -19.88 3.26 -6.77
C ALA A 14 -20.00 4.78 -6.60
N SER A 15 -21.04 5.41 -7.15
CA SER A 15 -21.30 6.86 -7.03
C SER A 15 -21.91 7.29 -5.68
N LYS A 16 -22.38 6.34 -4.84
CA LYS A 16 -23.07 6.66 -3.58
C LYS A 16 -22.16 6.81 -2.36
N TYR A 17 -20.91 6.37 -2.46
CA TYR A 17 -19.94 6.39 -1.36
C TYR A 17 -18.59 6.90 -1.87
N PRO A 18 -17.80 7.62 -1.05
CA PRO A 18 -16.45 8.00 -1.42
C PRO A 18 -15.65 6.79 -1.88
N LEU A 19 -15.13 6.84 -3.11
CA LEU A 19 -14.36 5.77 -3.72
C LEU A 19 -13.02 6.32 -4.17
N ILE A 20 -11.93 5.92 -3.52
CA ILE A 20 -10.60 6.25 -4.00
C ILE A 20 -10.15 5.16 -4.96
N ILE A 21 -9.92 5.54 -6.23
CA ILE A 21 -9.45 4.59 -7.24
C ILE A 21 -7.93 4.54 -7.16
N SER A 22 -7.37 3.37 -6.84
CA SER A 22 -5.94 3.11 -6.92
C SER A 22 -5.63 2.19 -8.10
N LEU A 23 -4.79 2.65 -9.03
CA LEU A 23 -4.45 1.92 -10.24
C LEU A 23 -2.93 1.80 -10.42
N THR A 24 -2.48 0.61 -10.80
CA THR A 24 -1.07 0.32 -11.08
C THR A 24 -0.93 -0.35 -12.44
N PHE A 25 -0.40 0.37 -13.42
CA PHE A 25 -0.13 -0.16 -14.75
C PHE A 25 0.98 -1.23 -14.71
N GLN A 26 0.72 -2.34 -15.41
CA GLN A 26 1.65 -3.46 -15.59
C GLN A 26 2.38 -3.40 -16.95
N PHE A 27 2.27 -2.27 -17.65
CA PHE A 27 2.79 -2.01 -18.99
C PHE A 27 3.34 -0.59 -19.07
N ASN A 28 4.13 -0.30 -20.11
CA ASN A 28 4.65 1.04 -20.33
C ASN A 28 3.65 1.84 -21.19
N PRO A 29 3.02 2.90 -20.65
CA PRO A 29 1.98 3.63 -21.37
C PRO A 29 2.52 4.35 -22.62
N TYR A 30 3.81 4.72 -22.66
CA TYR A 30 4.44 5.29 -23.85
C TYR A 30 4.65 4.26 -24.96
N LYS A 31 4.88 2.98 -24.61
CA LYS A 31 4.97 1.92 -25.63
C LYS A 31 3.61 1.58 -26.22
N GLU A 32 2.59 1.49 -25.38
CA GLU A 32 1.23 1.08 -25.80
C GLU A 32 0.48 2.20 -26.53
N PHE A 33 0.58 3.45 -26.05
CA PHE A 33 -0.24 4.56 -26.53
C PHE A 33 0.54 5.66 -27.23
N LYS A 34 1.89 5.56 -27.29
CA LYS A 34 2.84 6.57 -27.81
C LYS A 34 2.87 7.89 -27.03
N LYS A 35 1.71 8.44 -26.65
CA LYS A 35 1.54 9.70 -25.91
C LYS A 35 0.47 9.52 -24.83
N ILE A 36 0.71 10.07 -23.64
CA ILE A 36 -0.27 10.02 -22.54
C ILE A 36 -1.58 10.74 -22.89
N LYS A 37 -1.51 11.82 -23.68
CA LYS A 37 -2.70 12.52 -24.18
C LYS A 37 -3.69 11.63 -24.93
N ALA A 38 -3.22 10.53 -25.55
CA ALA A 38 -4.09 9.58 -26.26
C ALA A 38 -5.07 8.85 -25.33
N ILE A 39 -4.79 8.79 -24.02
CA ILE A 39 -5.65 8.20 -23.00
C ILE A 39 -6.26 9.27 -22.06
N SER A 40 -6.26 10.54 -22.45
CA SER A 40 -6.83 11.65 -21.64
C SER A 40 -8.30 11.42 -21.25
N GLY A 41 -9.14 10.94 -22.16
CA GLY A 41 -10.54 10.63 -21.85
C GLY A 41 -10.73 9.57 -20.76
N TYR A 42 -9.75 8.66 -20.58
CA TYR A 42 -9.76 7.74 -19.43
C TYR A 42 -9.57 8.50 -18.11
N PHE A 43 -8.66 9.47 -18.08
CA PHE A 43 -8.39 10.28 -16.90
C PHE A 43 -9.56 11.20 -16.52
N GLU A 44 -10.40 11.60 -17.47
CA GLU A 44 -11.65 12.32 -17.18
C GLU A 44 -12.64 11.46 -16.39
N TYR A 45 -12.85 10.19 -16.79
CA TYR A 45 -13.66 9.25 -16.01
C TYR A 45 -13.01 8.97 -14.65
N TYR A 46 -11.69 8.76 -14.63
CA TYR A 46 -10.94 8.52 -13.42
C TYR A 46 -11.11 9.65 -12.40
N TYR A 47 -10.99 10.90 -12.85
CA TYR A 47 -11.25 12.11 -12.07
C TYR A 47 -12.67 12.13 -11.49
N LYS A 48 -13.67 11.83 -12.31
CA LYS A 48 -15.08 11.89 -11.92
C LYS A 48 -15.42 10.88 -10.84
N PHE A 49 -14.85 9.67 -10.91
CA PHE A 49 -15.20 8.57 -10.01
C PHE A 49 -14.28 8.41 -8.79
N SER A 50 -13.09 8.99 -8.80
CA SER A 50 -12.19 8.94 -7.64
C SER A 50 -12.47 10.09 -6.67
N ASP A 51 -12.95 9.81 -5.47
CA ASP A 51 -13.40 10.78 -4.46
C ASP A 51 -13.01 10.31 -3.05
N PRO A 52 -12.49 11.18 -2.14
CA PRO A 52 -12.30 12.63 -2.30
C PRO A 52 -10.96 13.04 -2.93
N ILE A 53 -10.03 12.10 -3.10
CA ILE A 53 -8.68 12.36 -3.61
C ILE A 53 -8.42 11.67 -4.96
N LEU A 54 -7.38 12.12 -5.64
CA LEU A 54 -6.90 11.54 -6.89
C LEU A 54 -5.52 10.93 -6.68
N LEU A 55 -5.33 9.71 -7.19
CA LEU A 55 -4.02 9.07 -7.24
C LEU A 55 -3.54 9.12 -8.68
N VAL A 56 -2.39 9.73 -8.98
CA VAL A 56 -1.76 9.52 -10.29
C VAL A 56 -1.47 8.02 -10.40
N PRO A 57 -2.02 7.29 -11.40
CA PRO A 57 -1.83 5.84 -11.47
C PRO A 57 -0.36 5.47 -11.42
N ASN A 58 0.00 4.47 -10.64
CA ASN A 58 1.38 4.02 -10.55
C ASN A 58 1.73 3.20 -11.81
N VAL A 59 3.02 3.12 -12.15
CA VAL A 59 3.55 2.23 -13.20
C VAL A 59 4.58 1.32 -12.55
N LYS A 60 4.41 0.00 -12.64
CA LYS A 60 5.46 -0.89 -12.13
C LYS A 60 6.73 -0.70 -12.96
N PRO A 61 7.89 -0.42 -12.34
CA PRO A 61 9.14 -0.26 -13.10
C PRO A 61 9.66 -1.58 -13.64
N ILE A 62 9.36 -2.68 -12.95
CA ILE A 62 9.85 -4.02 -13.28
C ILE A 62 8.70 -5.00 -13.18
N ARG A 63 8.63 -5.92 -14.13
CA ARG A 63 7.79 -7.12 -14.09
C ARG A 63 8.68 -8.35 -14.11
N ILE A 64 8.24 -9.41 -13.43
CA ILE A 64 8.88 -10.72 -13.55
C ILE A 64 8.09 -11.47 -14.62
N ASP A 65 8.75 -11.80 -15.72
CA ASP A 65 8.18 -12.65 -16.75
C ASP A 65 7.87 -14.03 -16.16
N ARG A 66 6.69 -14.57 -16.47
CA ARG A 66 6.20 -15.79 -15.79
C ARG A 66 6.86 -17.05 -16.30
N GLU A 67 7.27 -17.09 -17.56
CA GLU A 67 7.83 -18.26 -18.20
C GLU A 67 9.34 -18.35 -17.94
N THR A 68 10.03 -17.25 -18.18
CA THR A 68 11.49 -17.16 -18.05
C THR A 68 11.97 -16.80 -16.65
N ARG A 69 11.06 -16.34 -15.77
CA ARG A 69 11.35 -15.76 -14.44
C ARG A 69 12.33 -14.58 -14.47
N ARG A 70 12.57 -13.99 -15.65
CA ARG A 70 13.48 -12.86 -15.81
C ARG A 70 12.81 -11.56 -15.43
N LYS A 71 13.61 -10.61 -14.94
CA LYS A 71 13.15 -9.24 -14.67
C LYS A 71 13.13 -8.46 -15.97
N GLU A 72 11.95 -8.01 -16.36
CA GLU A 72 11.74 -7.13 -17.50
C GLU A 72 11.54 -5.69 -17.00
N LYS A 73 12.33 -4.77 -17.55
CA LYS A 73 12.17 -3.34 -17.29
C LYS A 73 10.99 -2.80 -18.10
N ILE A 74 9.94 -2.36 -17.42
CA ILE A 74 8.77 -1.73 -18.04
C ILE A 74 9.08 -0.26 -18.33
N ILE A 75 9.54 0.47 -17.33
CA ILE A 75 9.82 1.90 -17.40
C ILE A 75 11.07 2.22 -16.57
N ASP A 76 11.90 3.14 -17.07
CA ASP A 76 13.02 3.70 -16.33
C ASP A 76 12.57 4.86 -15.43
N LEU A 77 13.50 5.39 -14.63
CA LEU A 77 13.20 6.47 -13.72
C LEU A 77 12.77 7.75 -14.45
N ASP A 78 13.45 8.11 -15.54
CA ASP A 78 13.14 9.34 -16.29
C ASP A 78 11.78 9.23 -17.00
N GLY A 79 11.48 8.09 -17.61
CA GLY A 79 10.17 7.80 -18.15
C GLY A 79 9.09 7.80 -17.08
N TYR A 80 9.39 7.31 -15.87
CA TYR A 80 8.46 7.32 -14.74
C TYR A 80 8.16 8.76 -14.27
N LYS A 81 9.19 9.59 -14.08
CA LYS A 81 9.04 11.02 -13.74
C LYS A 81 8.21 11.75 -14.78
N LYS A 82 8.53 11.57 -16.06
CA LYS A 82 7.79 12.15 -17.18
C LYS A 82 6.33 11.72 -17.18
N PHE A 83 6.07 10.43 -16.96
CA PHE A 83 4.71 9.90 -16.87
C PHE A 83 3.93 10.56 -15.72
N VAL A 84 4.53 10.63 -14.53
CA VAL A 84 3.89 11.24 -13.36
C VAL A 84 3.57 12.71 -13.63
N ASP A 85 4.51 13.48 -14.19
CA ASP A 85 4.30 14.88 -14.54
C ASP A 85 3.16 15.05 -15.57
N GLU A 86 3.17 14.30 -16.66
CA GLU A 86 2.16 14.42 -17.71
C GLU A 86 0.76 14.05 -17.19
N VAL A 87 0.64 12.99 -16.38
CA VAL A 87 -0.65 12.59 -15.81
C VAL A 87 -1.10 13.53 -14.71
N PHE A 88 -0.17 14.02 -13.87
CA PHE A 88 -0.49 15.04 -12.87
C PHE A 88 -1.10 16.27 -13.54
N GLN A 89 -0.49 16.77 -14.62
CA GLN A 89 -1.02 17.93 -15.34
C GLN A 89 -2.40 17.68 -15.95
N LEU A 90 -2.65 16.48 -16.51
CA LEU A 90 -3.97 16.10 -17.01
C LEU A 90 -5.02 16.05 -15.90
N LEU A 91 -4.67 15.47 -14.75
CA LEU A 91 -5.56 15.37 -13.60
C LEU A 91 -5.75 16.70 -12.89
N ASN A 92 -4.77 17.61 -12.94
CA ASN A 92 -4.83 18.92 -12.30
C ASN A 92 -5.70 19.92 -13.08
N TYR A 93 -5.92 19.68 -14.37
CA TYR A 93 -6.71 20.58 -15.19
C TYR A 93 -8.15 20.73 -14.66
N ARG A 94 -8.45 21.93 -14.12
CA ARG A 94 -9.74 22.28 -13.48
C ARG A 94 -10.15 21.37 -12.31
N ASN A 95 -9.17 20.76 -11.66
CA ASN A 95 -9.36 19.88 -10.53
C ASN A 95 -9.40 20.65 -9.20
N LYS A 96 -10.22 20.14 -8.26
CA LYS A 96 -10.34 20.65 -6.88
C LYS A 96 -9.94 19.63 -5.82
N LYS A 97 -9.54 18.43 -6.22
CA LYS A 97 -9.19 17.31 -5.34
C LYS A 97 -7.68 17.28 -5.11
N PRO A 98 -7.19 16.95 -3.90
CA PRO A 98 -5.78 16.66 -3.70
C PRO A 98 -5.30 15.54 -4.63
N ILE A 99 -4.18 15.75 -5.31
CA ILE A 99 -3.56 14.76 -6.20
C ILE A 99 -2.34 14.18 -5.53
N PHE A 100 -2.31 12.87 -5.29
CA PHE A 100 -1.16 12.16 -4.77
C PHE A 100 -0.33 11.56 -5.91
N VAL A 101 0.99 11.77 -5.87
CA VAL A 101 1.94 11.21 -6.83
C VAL A 101 2.53 9.90 -6.35
N PRO A 102 2.65 8.87 -7.20
CA PRO A 102 3.05 7.53 -6.78
C PRO A 102 4.55 7.42 -6.53
N VAL A 103 4.93 6.61 -5.56
CA VAL A 103 6.31 6.15 -5.37
C VAL A 103 6.33 4.63 -5.42
N SER A 104 6.82 4.06 -6.53
CA SER A 104 7.02 2.61 -6.60
C SER A 104 8.24 2.20 -5.78
N LEU A 105 7.98 1.48 -4.68
CA LEU A 105 9.02 0.91 -3.82
C LEU A 105 9.81 -0.24 -4.48
N LYS A 106 9.59 -0.52 -5.77
CA LYS A 106 10.39 -1.46 -6.57
C LYS A 106 11.68 -0.85 -7.12
N PHE A 107 11.76 0.49 -7.17
CA PHE A 107 12.97 1.21 -7.55
C PHE A 107 14.13 1.00 -6.56
N GLY A 108 15.36 1.21 -7.04
CA GLY A 108 16.56 1.21 -6.20
C GLY A 108 16.59 2.39 -5.22
N ILE A 109 17.44 2.34 -4.20
CA ILE A 109 17.51 3.44 -3.21
C ILE A 109 17.93 4.78 -3.85
N ASN A 110 18.86 4.75 -4.81
CA ASN A 110 19.31 5.95 -5.54
C ASN A 110 18.20 6.51 -6.44
N ASP A 111 17.42 5.64 -7.08
CA ASP A 111 16.27 6.04 -7.88
C ASP A 111 15.20 6.71 -7.01
N ILE A 112 14.96 6.17 -5.81
CA ILE A 112 14.02 6.73 -4.83
C ILE A 112 14.45 8.13 -4.38
N LYS A 113 15.74 8.33 -4.09
CA LYS A 113 16.28 9.67 -3.75
C LYS A 113 16.13 10.65 -4.91
N SER A 114 16.44 10.20 -6.13
CA SER A 114 16.31 11.00 -7.34
C SER A 114 14.84 11.32 -7.68
N LEU A 115 13.91 10.44 -7.33
CA LEU A 115 12.47 10.70 -7.43
C LEU A 115 12.00 11.71 -6.38
N ALA A 116 12.44 11.58 -5.12
CA ALA A 116 12.13 12.52 -4.05
C ALA A 116 12.57 13.95 -4.41
N ASN A 117 13.81 14.11 -4.87
CA ASN A 117 14.32 15.39 -5.36
C ASN A 117 13.52 15.96 -6.55
N HIS A 118 13.03 15.10 -7.45
CA HIS A 118 12.16 15.55 -8.54
C HIS A 118 10.82 16.08 -8.00
N TYR A 119 10.21 15.37 -7.05
CA TYR A 119 8.94 15.77 -6.43
C TYR A 119 9.08 17.04 -5.60
N LEU A 120 10.18 17.18 -4.86
CA LEU A 120 10.52 18.41 -4.13
C LEU A 120 10.57 19.62 -5.08
N LYS A 121 11.31 19.51 -6.21
CA LYS A 121 11.41 20.57 -7.23
C LYS A 121 10.09 20.92 -7.92
N LYS A 122 9.17 19.95 -7.98
CA LYS A 122 7.83 20.11 -8.57
C LYS A 122 6.78 20.50 -7.54
N GLU A 123 7.15 20.60 -6.27
CA GLU A 123 6.24 20.88 -5.15
C GLU A 123 5.11 19.84 -5.03
N TYR A 124 5.41 18.58 -5.33
CA TYR A 124 4.49 17.47 -5.11
C TYR A 124 4.63 16.94 -3.68
N PHE A 125 3.78 17.41 -2.77
CA PHE A 125 3.84 17.03 -1.34
C PHE A 125 2.84 15.95 -0.94
N ASN A 126 1.84 15.67 -1.76
CA ASN A 126 0.93 14.53 -1.55
C ASN A 126 1.55 13.27 -2.15
N ILE A 127 2.04 12.36 -1.31
CA ILE A 127 2.83 11.20 -1.73
C ILE A 127 2.03 9.92 -1.56
N TRP A 128 1.93 9.11 -2.61
CA TRP A 128 1.29 7.81 -2.58
C TRP A 128 2.32 6.67 -2.64
N PHE A 129 2.54 5.98 -1.53
CA PHE A 129 3.30 4.72 -1.54
C PHE A 129 2.38 3.55 -1.90
N ASP A 130 2.49 3.09 -3.15
CA ASP A 130 1.83 1.87 -3.59
C ASP A 130 2.70 0.65 -3.24
N PHE A 131 2.25 -0.17 -2.30
CA PHE A 131 2.95 -1.39 -1.91
C PHE A 131 2.77 -2.54 -2.90
N GLU A 132 1.92 -2.37 -3.92
CA GLU A 132 1.75 -3.32 -5.02
C GLU A 132 1.46 -4.77 -4.55
N GLY A 133 0.74 -4.92 -3.44
CA GLY A 133 0.39 -6.22 -2.84
C GLY A 133 1.54 -6.91 -2.10
N SER A 134 2.59 -6.16 -1.71
CA SER A 134 3.73 -6.70 -0.95
C SER A 134 3.79 -6.16 0.47
N ALA A 135 4.41 -6.92 1.38
CA ALA A 135 4.53 -6.55 2.80
C ALA A 135 5.49 -5.38 3.02
N ILE A 136 5.41 -4.78 4.21
CA ILE A 136 6.43 -3.91 4.79
C ILE A 136 7.63 -4.78 5.16
N THR A 137 8.79 -4.41 4.64
CA THR A 137 10.06 -5.11 4.85
C THR A 137 11.16 -4.09 5.09
N LYS A 138 12.26 -4.51 5.73
CA LYS A 138 13.47 -3.70 5.95
C LYS A 138 13.89 -2.88 4.75
N THR A 139 13.99 -3.50 3.58
CA THR A 139 14.40 -2.82 2.34
C THR A 139 13.43 -1.72 1.93
N LYS A 140 12.13 -1.91 2.12
CA LYS A 140 11.14 -0.88 1.82
C LYS A 140 11.14 0.25 2.84
N ILE A 141 11.27 -0.08 4.13
CA ILE A 141 11.43 0.91 5.21
C ILE A 141 12.64 1.79 4.90
N ALA A 142 13.77 1.20 4.53
CA ALA A 142 14.98 1.94 4.15
C ALA A 142 14.75 2.87 2.95
N ARG A 143 13.98 2.44 1.94
CA ARG A 143 13.62 3.26 0.78
C ARG A 143 12.71 4.44 1.17
N ILE A 144 11.68 4.19 1.98
CA ILE A 144 10.77 5.25 2.44
C ILE A 144 11.53 6.27 3.30
N ARG A 145 12.41 5.82 4.19
CA ARG A 145 13.29 6.72 4.94
C ARG A 145 14.23 7.51 4.05
N ALA A 146 14.81 6.88 3.04
CA ALA A 146 15.64 7.59 2.08
C ALA A 146 14.83 8.63 1.32
N PHE A 147 13.57 8.35 0.98
CA PHE A 147 12.67 9.33 0.37
C PHE A 147 12.41 10.52 1.31
N PHE A 148 11.98 10.27 2.55
CA PHE A 148 11.70 11.34 3.52
C PHE A 148 12.93 12.16 3.88
N ARG A 149 14.10 11.53 3.97
CA ARG A 149 15.36 12.25 4.24
C ARG A 149 15.63 13.35 3.22
N GLU A 150 15.31 13.13 1.95
CA GLU A 150 15.53 14.18 0.93
C GLU A 150 14.57 15.37 1.13
N PHE A 151 13.40 15.18 1.73
CA PHE A 151 12.51 16.29 2.12
C PHE A 151 12.98 16.96 3.41
N ASP A 152 13.42 16.17 4.38
CA ASP A 152 13.95 16.61 5.68
C ASP A 152 15.23 17.46 5.53
N GLU A 153 16.18 17.01 4.71
CA GLU A 153 17.41 17.76 4.38
C GLU A 153 17.14 19.08 3.64
N ASN A 154 15.89 19.33 3.23
CA ASN A 154 15.45 20.56 2.58
C ASN A 154 14.39 21.31 3.42
N ASP A 155 14.19 20.95 4.70
CA ASP A 155 13.21 21.56 5.61
C ASP A 155 11.76 21.53 5.10
N ARG A 156 11.41 20.53 4.28
CA ARG A 156 10.06 20.35 3.70
C ARG A 156 9.38 19.07 4.18
N LEU A 157 9.88 18.43 5.24
CA LEU A 157 9.30 17.19 5.74
C LEU A 157 7.87 17.40 6.26
N GLU A 158 7.59 18.53 6.91
CA GLU A 158 6.27 18.82 7.49
C GLU A 158 5.17 19.06 6.44
N ASP A 159 5.55 19.38 5.20
CA ASP A 159 4.60 19.64 4.12
C ASP A 159 4.01 18.37 3.51
N ILE A 160 4.64 17.20 3.74
CA ILE A 160 4.25 15.98 3.05
C ILE A 160 3.03 15.32 3.70
N VAL A 161 2.09 14.91 2.86
CA VAL A 161 0.99 14.03 3.26
C VAL A 161 1.14 12.71 2.55
N VAL A 162 1.24 11.64 3.33
CA VAL A 162 1.53 10.30 2.85
C VAL A 162 0.29 9.43 2.90
N TYR A 163 -0.06 8.88 1.75
CA TYR A 163 -1.06 7.83 1.65
C TYR A 163 -0.41 6.53 1.24
N THR A 164 -0.61 5.46 2.02
CA THR A 164 -0.09 4.13 1.68
C THR A 164 -1.24 3.18 1.36
N THR A 165 -1.14 2.46 0.24
CA THR A 165 -2.18 1.49 -0.16
C THR A 165 -1.58 0.17 -0.63
N ASN A 166 -2.43 -0.84 -0.83
CA ASN A 166 -2.05 -2.15 -1.38
C ASN A 166 -0.95 -2.85 -0.56
N ILE A 167 -0.90 -2.62 0.75
CA ILE A 167 0.03 -3.28 1.67
C ILE A 167 -0.49 -4.67 1.92
N LYS A 168 0.36 -5.70 1.77
CA LYS A 168 -0.04 -7.07 2.15
C LYS A 168 -0.32 -7.14 3.66
N ARG A 169 -1.41 -7.80 4.07
CA ARG A 169 -1.82 -7.93 5.48
C ARG A 169 -0.75 -8.52 6.38
N GLU A 170 -0.10 -9.58 5.91
CA GLU A 170 0.85 -10.38 6.69
C GLU A 170 2.24 -10.31 6.04
N ILE A 171 3.29 -10.17 6.87
CA ILE A 171 4.68 -10.18 6.39
C ILE A 171 4.95 -11.52 5.70
N ILE A 172 4.72 -12.61 6.44
CA ILE A 172 4.81 -13.99 5.97
C ILE A 172 3.53 -14.71 6.40
N SER A 173 2.87 -15.35 5.44
CA SER A 173 1.67 -16.16 5.69
C SER A 173 2.03 -17.63 5.53
N ASN A 174 1.86 -18.42 6.58
CA ASN A 174 2.11 -19.86 6.54
C ASN A 174 0.87 -20.62 6.98
N ILE A 175 0.43 -21.57 6.15
CA ILE A 175 -0.77 -22.37 6.38
C ILE A 175 -0.70 -23.22 7.66
N LYS A 176 0.51 -23.66 8.01
CA LYS A 176 0.76 -24.49 9.20
C LYS A 176 0.78 -23.69 10.50
N ARG A 177 0.94 -22.35 10.43
CA ARG A 177 1.06 -21.51 11.62
C ARG A 177 -0.29 -20.97 12.05
N GLU A 178 -0.53 -21.00 13.36
CA GLU A 178 -1.72 -20.43 13.99
C GLU A 178 -1.74 -18.91 13.89
N LYS A 179 -0.59 -18.27 14.11
CA LYS A 179 -0.40 -16.81 14.01
C LYS A 179 0.55 -16.41 12.88
N SER A 180 0.30 -15.27 12.26
CA SER A 180 1.14 -14.69 11.21
C SER A 180 1.42 -13.22 11.51
N PRO A 181 2.68 -12.75 11.40
CA PRO A 181 3.04 -11.37 11.75
C PRO A 181 2.33 -10.36 10.86
N ALA A 182 1.67 -9.37 11.47
CA ALA A 182 0.99 -8.30 10.76
C ALA A 182 1.99 -7.37 10.06
N SER A 183 1.62 -6.91 8.87
CA SER A 183 2.42 -6.00 8.06
C SER A 183 1.74 -4.67 7.81
N ASP A 184 0.42 -4.61 7.78
CA ASP A 184 -0.35 -3.38 7.54
C ASP A 184 -0.41 -2.46 8.76
N VAL A 185 -0.46 -3.01 9.98
CA VAL A 185 -0.34 -2.22 11.22
C VAL A 185 0.98 -1.42 11.29
N LEU A 186 2.02 -1.85 10.58
CA LEU A 186 3.32 -1.15 10.55
C LEU A 186 3.30 0.11 9.67
N ALA A 187 2.21 0.38 8.94
CA ALA A 187 2.14 1.49 7.99
C ALA A 187 2.24 2.87 8.65
N SER A 188 1.61 3.06 9.81
CA SER A 188 1.73 4.30 10.60
C SER A 188 3.18 4.55 11.02
N LEU A 189 3.88 3.50 11.44
CA LEU A 189 5.26 3.55 11.94
C LEU A 189 6.31 3.88 10.88
N ILE A 190 5.94 3.78 9.61
CA ILE A 190 6.81 4.14 8.47
C ILE A 190 6.42 5.49 7.87
N GLY A 191 5.64 6.31 8.59
CA GLY A 191 5.29 7.68 8.22
C GLY A 191 4.07 7.81 7.32
N SER A 192 3.12 6.86 7.37
CA SER A 192 1.87 6.97 6.61
C SER A 192 0.82 7.77 7.39
N ASN A 193 0.28 8.83 6.81
CA ASN A 193 -0.83 9.61 7.38
C ASN A 193 -2.19 8.98 7.07
N LEU A 194 -2.36 8.47 5.85
CA LEU A 194 -3.56 7.79 5.39
C LEU A 194 -3.20 6.33 5.04
N ILE A 195 -4.08 5.38 5.33
CA ILE A 195 -3.83 3.95 5.09
C ILE A 195 -5.03 3.35 4.36
N GLY A 196 -4.80 2.84 3.15
CA GLY A 196 -5.82 2.35 2.24
C GLY A 196 -5.78 0.83 2.09
N THR A 197 -6.97 0.26 1.87
CA THR A 197 -7.23 -1.18 1.99
C THR A 197 -6.36 -2.09 1.12
N ASN A 198 -6.33 -3.35 1.57
CA ASN A 198 -5.45 -4.44 1.19
C ASN A 198 -5.93 -5.13 -0.10
N ARG A 199 -5.29 -4.86 -1.25
CA ARG A 199 -5.54 -5.68 -2.45
C ARG A 199 -4.65 -6.91 -2.42
N GLU A 200 -5.25 -8.10 -2.31
CA GLU A 200 -4.48 -9.34 -2.51
C GLU A 200 -3.82 -9.30 -3.90
N PRO A 201 -2.53 -9.65 -4.01
CA PRO A 201 -1.87 -9.73 -5.32
C PRO A 201 -2.62 -10.73 -6.21
N GLN A 202 -2.80 -10.38 -7.49
CA GLN A 202 -3.37 -11.31 -8.47
C GLN A 202 -2.54 -12.60 -8.48
N ARG A 203 -3.17 -13.72 -8.10
CA ARG A 203 -2.49 -15.02 -8.12
C ARG A 203 -2.25 -15.48 -9.55
N PRO A 204 -1.18 -16.25 -9.81
CA PRO A 204 -1.02 -16.93 -11.07
C PRO A 204 -2.25 -17.81 -11.36
N THR A 205 -2.63 -17.89 -12.63
CA THR A 205 -3.56 -18.88 -13.16
C THR A 205 -2.88 -20.25 -13.09
N GLY A 206 -2.97 -20.91 -11.94
CA GLY A 206 -2.65 -22.33 -11.80
C GLY A 206 -3.86 -23.20 -12.12
N PRO A 207 -3.70 -24.55 -12.12
CA PRO A 207 -4.84 -25.45 -12.18
C PRO A 207 -5.82 -25.11 -11.05
N PRO A 208 -7.13 -25.28 -11.27
CA PRO A 208 -8.13 -25.04 -10.23
C PRO A 208 -7.82 -25.91 -9.01
N LEU A 209 -7.82 -25.29 -7.83
CA LEU A 209 -7.63 -25.99 -6.56
C LEU A 209 -8.78 -26.96 -6.34
N SER A 210 -8.50 -28.10 -5.69
CA SER A 210 -9.54 -29.02 -5.26
C SER A 210 -10.46 -28.38 -4.21
N ALA A 211 -11.66 -28.95 -4.00
CA ALA A 211 -12.59 -28.46 -2.98
C ALA A 211 -11.96 -28.45 -1.57
N GLU A 212 -11.18 -29.48 -1.25
CA GLU A 212 -10.46 -29.60 0.03
C GLU A 212 -9.36 -28.53 0.16
N GLU A 213 -8.60 -28.29 -0.90
CA GLU A 213 -7.57 -27.26 -0.91
C GLU A 213 -8.16 -25.85 -0.77
N LEU A 214 -9.31 -25.59 -1.41
CA LEU A 214 -10.05 -24.35 -1.28
C LEU A 214 -10.52 -24.14 0.16
N GLU A 215 -11.06 -25.17 0.80
CA GLU A 215 -11.53 -25.09 2.18
C GLU A 215 -10.38 -24.87 3.16
N ARG A 216 -9.26 -25.59 2.98
CA ARG A 216 -8.04 -25.38 3.76
C ARG A 216 -7.49 -23.97 3.59
N LEU A 217 -7.53 -23.44 2.36
CA LEU A 217 -7.10 -22.07 2.05
C LEU A 217 -8.04 -21.04 2.68
N LYS A 218 -9.36 -21.26 2.65
CA LYS A 218 -10.35 -20.39 3.30
C LYS A 218 -10.07 -20.31 4.79
N LYS A 219 -9.97 -21.44 5.48
CA LYS A 219 -9.64 -21.51 6.92
C LYS A 219 -8.31 -20.83 7.24
N HIS A 220 -7.31 -21.02 6.39
CA HIS A 220 -6.01 -20.38 6.55
C HIS A 220 -6.07 -18.85 6.40
N LYS A 221 -6.86 -18.35 5.44
CA LYS A 221 -6.97 -16.93 5.12
C LYS A 221 -7.87 -16.17 6.08
N ALA A 222 -8.82 -16.86 6.68
CA ALA A 222 -9.72 -16.32 7.68
C ALA A 222 -8.95 -16.18 9.02
N ARG A 223 -8.32 -15.00 9.17
CA ARG A 223 -7.53 -14.60 10.33
C ARG A 223 -8.02 -13.26 10.85
N LEU A 224 -7.85 -13.05 12.14
CA LEU A 224 -8.18 -11.81 12.83
C LEU A 224 -6.91 -11.16 13.38
N PHE A 225 -6.83 -9.85 13.19
CA PHE A 225 -5.82 -9.00 13.78
C PHE A 225 -6.01 -8.95 15.29
N ASP A 226 -4.93 -9.13 16.04
CA ASP A 226 -4.91 -8.86 17.47
C ASP A 226 -4.03 -7.63 17.76
N PRO A 227 -4.65 -6.48 18.16
CA PRO A 227 -3.92 -5.26 18.49
C PRO A 227 -2.92 -5.41 19.65
N LYS A 228 -3.09 -6.40 20.54
CA LYS A 228 -2.19 -6.59 21.69
C LYS A 228 -0.86 -7.20 21.28
N SER A 229 -0.88 -8.16 20.37
CA SER A 229 0.31 -8.91 19.95
C SER A 229 0.87 -8.48 18.59
N TYR A 230 0.09 -7.77 17.78
CA TYR A 230 0.38 -7.47 16.36
C TYR A 230 0.46 -8.72 15.47
N TYR A 231 -0.21 -9.79 15.85
CA TYR A 231 -0.35 -10.98 15.03
C TYR A 231 -1.74 -11.10 14.42
N TYR A 232 -1.81 -11.79 13.28
CA TYR A 232 -3.04 -12.33 12.70
C TYR A 232 -3.21 -13.79 13.10
N TYR A 233 -4.16 -14.07 13.98
CA TYR A 233 -4.49 -15.43 14.43
C TYR A 233 -5.57 -16.03 13.54
N ARG A 234 -5.47 -17.32 13.25
CA ARG A 234 -6.58 -18.04 12.62
C ARG A 234 -7.79 -18.05 13.54
N ILE A 235 -8.97 -17.94 12.95
CA ILE A 235 -10.24 -17.87 13.68
C ILE A 235 -10.49 -19.12 14.53
N ASP A 236 -10.05 -20.29 14.06
CA ASP A 236 -10.18 -21.56 14.78
C ASP A 236 -9.42 -21.60 16.11
N VAL A 237 -8.39 -20.76 16.26
CA VAL A 237 -7.59 -20.65 17.48
C VAL A 237 -8.17 -19.64 18.47
N MET A 238 -8.82 -18.57 18.00
CA MET A 238 -9.27 -17.44 18.83
C MET A 238 -10.54 -17.70 19.65
N LYS A 239 -11.20 -18.86 19.52
CA LYS A 239 -12.47 -19.20 20.22
C LYS A 239 -13.53 -18.09 20.13
N VAL A 240 -13.71 -17.51 18.94
CA VAL A 240 -14.74 -16.49 18.69
C VAL A 240 -16.15 -17.07 18.73
N GLN A 241 -17.16 -16.28 19.12
CA GLN A 241 -18.55 -16.75 19.25
C GLN A 241 -19.18 -17.15 17.89
N GLU A 242 -18.85 -16.45 16.81
CA GLU A 242 -19.45 -16.68 15.48
C GLU A 242 -18.38 -16.87 14.38
N PRO A 243 -17.58 -17.96 14.44
CA PRO A 243 -16.47 -18.17 13.52
C PRO A 243 -16.94 -18.26 12.07
N GLN A 244 -18.16 -18.76 11.83
CA GLN A 244 -18.71 -18.95 10.49
C GLN A 244 -18.93 -17.64 9.73
N ILE A 245 -19.29 -16.54 10.41
CA ILE A 245 -19.45 -15.24 9.75
C ILE A 245 -18.07 -14.67 9.40
N LEU A 246 -17.10 -14.82 10.29
CA LEU A 246 -15.73 -14.38 10.10
C LEU A 246 -14.96 -15.20 9.05
N MET A 247 -15.47 -16.37 8.67
CA MET A 247 -14.98 -17.14 7.51
C MET A 247 -15.36 -16.50 6.17
N LYS A 248 -16.37 -15.61 6.13
CA LYS A 248 -16.71 -14.84 4.93
C LYS A 248 -15.67 -13.74 4.71
N LYS A 249 -15.05 -13.73 3.53
CA LYS A 249 -13.91 -12.85 3.21
C LYS A 249 -14.22 -11.37 3.41
N GLU A 250 -15.38 -10.94 2.93
CA GLU A 250 -15.83 -9.55 2.96
C GLU A 250 -16.02 -9.09 4.41
N TYR A 251 -16.67 -9.92 5.23
CA TYR A 251 -16.89 -9.63 6.65
C TYR A 251 -15.57 -9.64 7.44
N ASN A 252 -14.69 -10.63 7.19
CA ASN A 252 -13.36 -10.67 7.79
C ASN A 252 -12.53 -9.43 7.46
N ALA A 253 -12.63 -8.93 6.23
CA ALA A 253 -11.94 -7.71 5.81
C ALA A 253 -12.47 -6.48 6.56
N ILE A 254 -13.79 -6.35 6.72
CA ILE A 254 -14.41 -5.24 7.47
C ILE A 254 -13.98 -5.28 8.93
N VAL A 255 -14.11 -6.43 9.60
CA VAL A 255 -13.74 -6.57 11.02
C VAL A 255 -12.26 -6.25 11.24
N ASN A 256 -11.37 -6.77 10.38
CA ASN A 256 -9.95 -6.44 10.47
C ASN A 256 -9.66 -4.95 10.21
N SER A 257 -10.43 -4.30 9.34
CA SER A 257 -10.28 -2.86 9.09
C SER A 257 -10.66 -2.05 10.33
N ILE A 258 -11.74 -2.43 11.02
CA ILE A 258 -12.15 -1.81 12.29
C ILE A 258 -11.08 -2.03 13.38
N LEU A 259 -10.54 -3.24 13.48
CA LEU A 259 -9.49 -3.55 14.47
C LEU A 259 -8.20 -2.76 14.22
N LEU A 260 -7.82 -2.58 12.94
CA LEU A 260 -6.68 -1.75 12.56
C LEU A 260 -6.95 -0.26 12.83
N ASP A 261 -8.15 0.24 12.51
CA ASP A 261 -8.53 1.63 12.75
C ASP A 261 -8.47 1.99 14.23
N ASN A 262 -9.06 1.15 15.09
CA ASN A 262 -8.97 1.30 16.54
C ASN A 262 -7.53 1.29 17.07
N GLU A 263 -6.68 0.46 16.47
CA GLU A 263 -5.26 0.40 16.82
C GLU A 263 -4.52 1.67 16.39
N PHE A 264 -4.82 2.22 15.21
CA PHE A 264 -4.25 3.50 14.78
C PHE A 264 -4.74 4.68 15.64
N ILE A 265 -6.01 4.68 16.06
CA ILE A 265 -6.53 5.65 17.03
C ILE A 265 -5.77 5.53 18.36
N SER A 266 -5.53 4.30 18.83
CA SER A 266 -4.78 4.06 20.08
C SER A 266 -3.34 4.56 19.98
N GLN A 267 -2.66 4.30 18.86
CA GLN A 267 -1.32 4.84 18.58
C GLN A 267 -1.30 6.36 18.54
N ASN A 268 -2.30 6.97 17.90
CA ASN A 268 -2.42 8.42 17.80
C ASN A 268 -2.64 9.07 19.17
N ASN A 269 -3.57 8.54 19.97
CA ASN A 269 -3.83 9.04 21.32
C ASN A 269 -2.57 8.93 22.20
N HIS A 270 -1.88 7.79 22.15
CA HIS A 270 -0.62 7.62 22.88
C HIS A 270 0.46 8.60 22.41
N PHE A 271 0.58 8.83 21.09
CA PHE A 271 1.51 9.82 20.54
C PHE A 271 1.18 11.24 21.00
N LEU A 272 -0.10 11.65 21.00
CA LEU A 272 -0.50 12.98 21.46
C LEU A 272 -0.19 13.21 22.96
N GLU A 273 -0.24 12.15 23.76
CA GLU A 273 0.08 12.22 25.19
C GLU A 273 1.59 12.17 25.48
N ASN A 274 2.35 11.37 24.72
CA ASN A 274 3.73 11.01 25.06
C ASN A 274 4.77 11.55 24.05
N MET A 275 4.34 12.18 22.96
CA MET A 275 5.17 12.62 21.82
C MET A 275 5.99 11.49 21.17
N THR A 276 5.61 10.24 21.43
CA THR A 276 6.24 9.06 20.87
C THR A 276 5.24 7.92 20.86
N VAL A 277 5.32 7.05 19.85
CA VAL A 277 4.56 5.79 19.80
C VAL A 277 5.43 4.59 20.19
N LYS A 278 6.73 4.82 20.39
CA LYS A 278 7.72 3.76 20.55
C LYS A 278 7.40 2.90 21.75
N ASP A 279 7.20 3.50 22.92
CA ASP A 279 7.05 2.76 24.18
C ASP A 279 5.76 1.94 24.21
N TYR A 280 4.73 2.38 23.50
CA TYR A 280 3.51 1.59 23.26
C TYR A 280 3.73 0.41 22.30
N VAL A 281 4.47 0.62 21.20
CA VAL A 281 4.69 -0.40 20.16
C VAL A 281 5.71 -1.46 20.57
N VAL A 282 6.76 -1.09 21.30
CA VAL A 282 7.81 -2.03 21.71
C VAL A 282 7.27 -3.15 22.59
N GLU A 283 6.16 -2.92 23.28
CA GLU A 283 5.52 -3.91 24.14
C GLU A 283 4.80 -5.03 23.39
N LYS A 284 4.51 -4.82 22.10
CA LYS A 284 3.80 -5.78 21.26
C LYS A 284 4.65 -7.02 20.99
N GLU A 285 4.07 -8.20 21.20
CA GLU A 285 4.75 -9.50 21.07
C GLU A 285 5.48 -9.67 19.74
N MET A 286 4.82 -9.37 18.61
CA MET A 286 5.41 -9.48 17.28
C MET A 286 6.66 -8.62 17.14
N ILE A 287 6.67 -7.42 17.73
CA ILE A 287 7.80 -6.48 17.62
C ILE A 287 9.02 -7.02 18.36
N LYS A 288 8.81 -7.71 19.49
CA LYS A 288 9.87 -8.36 20.29
C LYS A 288 10.37 -9.65 19.64
N GLU A 289 9.47 -10.51 19.16
CA GLU A 289 9.81 -11.88 18.77
C GLU A 289 10.17 -12.06 17.29
N TYR A 290 9.53 -11.32 16.38
CA TYR A 290 9.68 -11.59 14.96
C TYR A 290 11.13 -11.35 14.49
N LYS A 291 11.74 -12.44 13.99
CA LYS A 291 13.17 -12.49 13.63
C LYS A 291 14.09 -11.98 14.74
N ASN A 292 13.85 -12.40 15.97
CA ASN A 292 14.66 -12.03 17.14
C ASN A 292 14.74 -10.50 17.34
N GLY A 293 13.61 -9.81 17.15
CA GLY A 293 13.49 -8.36 17.35
C GLY A 293 14.13 -7.51 16.25
N GLU A 294 14.40 -8.07 15.06
CA GLU A 294 14.98 -7.29 13.94
C GLU A 294 14.07 -6.11 13.54
N LEU A 295 12.75 -6.30 13.58
CA LEU A 295 11.77 -5.24 13.26
C LEU A 295 11.91 -4.02 14.17
N LEU A 296 12.20 -4.22 15.46
CA LEU A 296 12.35 -3.10 16.39
C LEU A 296 13.47 -2.17 15.95
N LYS A 297 14.62 -2.73 15.55
CA LYS A 297 15.78 -1.98 15.05
C LYS A 297 15.45 -1.29 13.73
N ASP A 298 14.70 -1.98 12.87
CA ASP A 298 14.32 -1.46 11.57
C ASP A 298 13.26 -0.37 11.67
N LEU A 299 12.39 -0.35 12.69
CA LEU A 299 11.32 0.65 12.87
C LEU A 299 11.80 1.86 13.69
N PHE A 300 12.62 1.63 14.71
CA PHE A 300 13.08 2.68 15.63
C PHE A 300 14.62 2.70 15.66
N VAL A 301 15.23 3.50 14.78
CA VAL A 301 16.68 3.74 14.81
C VAL A 301 16.95 4.84 15.84
N LYS A 302 17.98 4.66 16.68
CA LYS A 302 18.30 5.51 17.83
C LYS A 302 18.50 7.02 17.55
N ASN A 303 18.56 7.48 16.28
CA ASN A 303 19.12 8.81 15.96
C ASN A 303 18.49 9.57 14.77
N LEU A 304 17.25 9.31 14.35
CA LEU A 304 16.74 9.98 13.12
C LEU A 304 15.42 10.73 13.22
N LEU A 305 14.76 10.76 14.37
CA LEU A 305 13.59 11.60 14.55
C LEU A 305 13.69 12.20 15.96
N LYS A 306 14.33 13.37 16.04
CA LYS A 306 13.94 14.34 17.05
C LYS A 306 12.64 14.93 16.49
N PHE A 307 11.52 14.37 16.93
CA PHE A 307 10.27 15.12 16.95
C PHE A 307 10.23 15.90 18.26
#